data_AF-A0A5A5R9R6-F1
#
_entry.id   AF-A0A5A5R9R6-F1
#
_cell.length_a   1.000
_cell.length_b   1.000
_cell.length_c   1.000
_cell.angle_alpha   90.00
_cell.angle_beta   90.00
_cell.angle_gamma   90.00
#
_symmetry.space_group_name_H-M   'P 1'
#
loop_
_entity.id
_entity.type
_entity.pdbx_description
1 polymer ?
#
loop_
_entity_poly.entity_id
_entity_poly.type
_entity_poly.pdbx_seq_one_letter_code
_entity_poly.pdbx_strand_id
1 'polypeptide(L)' 'MQDYVELTPSSWPAAARIYYDLRRQGLTVRSPIDCCIAQAALENDLLLIHNDRDFETIAQVRSLQNLRFQCDAEGTA' A
#
# COMPACT_ATOMS: atom_id res chain seq x y z
N MET A 1 14.25 19.21 2.76
CA MET A 1 14.96 17.91 2.75
C MET A 1 13.91 16.86 2.40
N GLN A 2 14.22 15.94 1.49
CA GLN A 2 13.34 14.82 1.15
C GLN A 2 13.99 13.57 1.73
N ASP A 3 13.26 12.86 2.58
CA ASP A 3 13.71 11.60 3.17
C ASP A 3 13.08 10.45 2.38
N TYR A 4 13.91 9.46 2.02
CA TYR A 4 13.51 8.30 1.25
C TYR A 4 13.57 7.06 2.13
N VAL A 5 12.58 6.19 1.95
CA VAL A 5 12.53 4.88 2.61
C VAL A 5 13.01 3.84 1.63
N GLU A 6 14.07 3.13 2.00
CA GLU A 6 14.65 2.06 1.20
C GLU A 6 14.12 0.70 1.65
N LEU A 7 13.75 -0.15 0.70
CA LEU A 7 13.42 -1.55 0.98
C LEU A 7 14.69 -2.35 1.20
N THR A 8 14.65 -3.25 2.17
CA THR A 8 15.75 -4.19 2.42
C THR A 8 15.50 -5.50 1.68
N PRO A 9 16.52 -6.37 1.50
CA PRO A 9 16.33 -7.70 0.90
C PRO A 9 15.24 -8.55 1.59
N SER A 10 15.02 -8.37 2.90
CA SER A 10 13.95 -9.04 3.66
C SER A 10 12.55 -8.49 3.39
N SER A 11 12.45 -7.26 2.87
CA SER A 11 11.16 -6.63 2.59
C SER A 11 10.49 -7.25 1.35
N TRP A 12 11.25 -7.76 0.37
CA TRP A 12 10.67 -8.37 -0.84
C TRP A 12 9.87 -9.65 -0.57
N PRO A 13 10.38 -10.64 0.20
CA PRO A 13 9.58 -11.79 0.60
C PRO A 13 8.35 -11.41 1.44
N ALA A 14 8.45 -10.38 2.29
CA ALA A 14 7.34 -9.91 3.09
C ALA A 14 6.23 -9.28 2.22
N ALA A 15 6.60 -8.45 1.24
CA ALA A 15 5.68 -7.92 0.23
C ALA A 15 5.02 -9.05 -0.59
N ALA A 16 5.78 -10.05 -1.04
CA ALA A 16 5.24 -11.22 -1.72
C ALA A 16 4.24 -11.99 -0.85
N ARG A 17 4.48 -12.03 0.48
CA ARG A 17 3.55 -12.66 1.42
C ARG A 17 2.23 -11.90 1.54
N ILE A 18 2.22 -10.57 1.46
CA ILE A 18 1.00 -9.77 1.38
C ILE A 18 0.18 -10.18 0.16
N TYR A 19 0.82 -10.23 -1.02
CA TYR A 19 0.16 -10.63 -2.26
C TYR A 19 -0.42 -12.05 -2.18
N TYR A 20 0.34 -12.99 -1.62
CA TYR A 20 -0.11 -14.37 -1.40
C TYR A 20 -1.34 -14.46 -0.48
N ASP A 21 -1.32 -13.74 0.66
CA ASP A 21 -2.42 -13.75 1.62
C ASP A 21 -3.69 -13.11 1.05
N LEU A 22 -3.58 -12.06 0.25
CA LEU A 22 -4.70 -11.46 -0.48
C LEU A 22 -5.35 -12.48 -1.43
N ARG A 23 -4.53 -13.11 -2.28
CA ARG A 23 -5.01 -14.10 -3.25
C ARG A 23 -5.69 -15.30 -2.57
N ARG A 24 -5.18 -15.74 -1.43
CA ARG A 24 -5.82 -16.81 -0.62
C ARG A 24 -7.21 -16.45 -0.12
N GLN A 25 -7.50 -15.17 0.05
CA GLN A 25 -8.79 -14.66 0.50
C GLN A 25 -9.70 -14.23 -0.66
N GLY A 26 -9.30 -14.51 -1.91
CA GLY A 26 -10.05 -14.08 -3.10
C GLY A 26 -9.92 -12.58 -3.41
N LEU A 27 -9.06 -11.87 -2.68
CA LEU A 27 -8.77 -10.46 -2.92
C LEU A 27 -7.66 -10.34 -3.97
N THR A 28 -7.75 -9.32 -4.82
CA THR A 28 -6.77 -9.08 -5.88
C THR A 28 -6.29 -7.64 -5.85
N VAL A 29 -4.97 -7.47 -5.78
CA VAL A 29 -4.31 -6.20 -6.10
C VAL A 29 -3.83 -6.24 -7.55
N ARG A 30 -3.86 -5.09 -8.21
CA ARG A 30 -3.55 -4.93 -9.64
C ARG A 30 -2.04 -4.84 -9.88
N SER A 31 -1.28 -4.42 -8.87
CA SER A 31 0.17 -4.29 -8.97
C SER A 31 0.89 -4.98 -7.79
N PRO A 32 1.89 -5.84 -8.06
CA PRO A 32 2.79 -6.35 -7.02
C PRO A 32 3.60 -5.24 -6.33
N ILE A 33 3.83 -4.11 -7.03
CA ILE A 33 4.58 -2.97 -6.48
C ILE A 33 3.81 -2.32 -5.33
N ASP A 34 2.47 -2.35 -5.35
CA ASP A 34 1.65 -1.82 -4.25
C ASP A 34 1.89 -2.60 -2.96
N CYS A 35 2.18 -3.91 -3.04
CA CYS A 35 2.59 -4.69 -1.89
C CYS A 35 3.97 -4.28 -1.37
N CYS A 36 4.91 -3.90 -2.24
CA CYS A 36 6.22 -3.38 -1.84
C CYS A 36 6.10 -2.01 -1.15
N ILE A 37 5.27 -1.12 -1.69
CA ILE A 37 5.00 0.20 -1.09
C ILE A 37 4.32 0.03 0.27
N ALA A 38 3.30 -0.83 0.35
CA ALA A 38 2.64 -1.14 1.62
C ALA A 38 3.62 -1.75 2.64
N GLN A 39 4.51 -2.65 2.20
CA GLN A 39 5.52 -3.24 3.06
C GLN A 39 6.51 -2.19 3.58
N ALA A 40 6.95 -1.26 2.74
CA ALA A 40 7.81 -0.15 3.18
C ALA A 40 7.10 0.72 4.24
N ALA A 41 5.82 1.05 4.04
CA ALA A 41 5.04 1.81 5.00
C ALA A 41 4.85 1.05 6.33
N LEU A 42 4.60 -0.25 6.29
CA LEU A 42 4.48 -1.10 7.47
C LEU A 42 5.78 -1.19 8.27
N GLU A 43 6.92 -1.38 7.60
CA GLU A 43 8.23 -1.50 8.26
C GLU A 43 8.67 -0.23 8.97
N ASN A 44 8.20 0.93 8.48
CA ASN A 44 8.59 2.24 8.98
C ASN A 44 7.48 2.94 9.79
N ASP A 45 6.38 2.24 10.05
CA ASP A 45 5.18 2.75 10.75
C ASP A 45 4.66 4.08 10.17
N LEU A 46 4.50 4.12 8.85
CA LEU A 46 4.11 5.32 8.11
C LEU A 46 2.64 5.29 7.69
N LEU A 47 2.00 6.47 7.71
CA LEU A 47 0.71 6.68 7.06
C LEU A 47 0.91 6.80 5.54
N LEU A 48 0.34 5.88 4.78
CA LEU A 48 0.35 5.94 3.32
C LEU A 48 -0.80 6.80 2.80
N ILE A 49 -0.49 7.96 2.22
CA ILE A 49 -1.48 8.82 1.52
C ILE A 49 -1.56 8.37 0.06
N HIS A 50 -2.77 8.08 -0.44
CA HIS A 50 -2.95 7.52 -1.78
C HIS A 50 -4.30 7.89 -2.43
N ASN A 51 -4.45 7.61 -3.72
CA ASN A 51 -5.75 7.58 -4.42
C ASN A 51 -6.00 6.22 -5.11
N ASP A 52 -5.28 5.18 -4.69
CA ASP A 52 -5.42 3.83 -5.23
C ASP A 52 -6.17 2.91 -4.26
N ARG A 53 -7.29 2.32 -4.70
CA ARG A 53 -8.11 1.38 -3.91
C ARG A 53 -7.39 0.09 -3.51
N ASP A 54 -6.27 -0.22 -4.13
CA ASP A 54 -5.51 -1.44 -3.86
C ASP A 54 -4.90 -1.38 -2.45
N PHE A 55 -4.55 -0.20 -1.94
CA PHE A 55 -4.07 -0.03 -0.56
C PHE A 55 -5.17 -0.26 0.48
N GLU A 56 -6.41 0.13 0.19
CA GLU A 56 -7.58 -0.21 1.01
C GLU A 56 -7.80 -1.73 1.04
N THR A 57 -7.54 -2.41 -0.10
CA THR A 57 -7.61 -3.86 -0.20
C THR A 57 -6.50 -4.54 0.62
N ILE A 58 -5.26 -4.03 0.55
CA ILE A 58 -4.13 -4.52 1.37
C ILE A 58 -4.42 -4.36 2.87
N ALA A 59 -5.04 -3.25 3.26
CA ALA A 59 -5.41 -2.98 4.65
C ALA A 59 -6.45 -3.96 5.24
N GLN A 60 -7.12 -4.76 4.40
CA GLN A 60 -8.02 -5.82 4.87
C GLN A 60 -7.25 -7.02 5.46
N VAL A 61 -5.98 -7.23 5.06
CA VAL A 61 -5.17 -8.39 5.48
C VAL A 61 -3.90 -8.02 6.23
N ARG A 62 -3.58 -6.73 6.32
CA ARG A 62 -2.47 -6.16 7.07
C ARG A 62 -2.92 -4.89 7.77
N SER A 63 -2.31 -4.57 8.91
CA SER A 63 -2.54 -3.32 9.65
C SER A 63 -1.87 -2.11 8.97
N LEU A 64 -2.14 -1.90 7.68
CA LEU A 64 -1.60 -0.79 6.90
C LEU A 64 -2.37 0.49 7.22
N GLN A 65 -1.69 1.46 7.81
CA GLN A 65 -2.22 2.81 7.98
C GLN A 65 -2.29 3.50 6.61
N ASN A 66 -3.50 3.83 6.15
CA ASN A 66 -3.70 4.45 4.85
C ASN A 66 -4.76 5.56 4.90
N LEU A 67 -4.55 6.60 4.10
CA LEU A 67 -5.48 7.71 3.92
C LEU A 67 -5.70 7.95 2.43
N ARG A 68 -6.93 7.73 1.98
CA ARG A 68 -7.33 8.06 0.62
C ARG A 68 -7.68 9.54 0.50
N PHE A 69 -6.97 10.29 -0.35
CA PHE A 69 -7.34 11.66 -0.65
C PHE A 69 -8.35 11.72 -1.80
N GLN A 70 -9.39 12.53 -1.64
CA GLN A 70 -10.33 12.85 -2.70
C GLN A 70 -9.85 14.14 -3.37
N CYS A 71 -9.72 14.11 -4.70
CA CYS A 71 -9.58 15.33 -5.46
C CYS A 71 -11.00 15.85 -5.69
N ASP A 72 -11.42 16.84 -4.92
CA ASP A 72 -12.65 17.56 -5.21
C ASP A 72 -12.43 18.24 -6.56
N ALA A 73 -13.14 17.77 -7.59
CA ALA A 73 -13.21 18.45 -8.87
C ALA A 73 -14.08 19.71 -8.73
N GLU A 74 -13.67 20.66 -7.89
CA GLU A 74 -14.21 22.01 -7.90
C GLU A 74 -13.45 22.82 -8.95
N GLY A 75 -14.00 22.78 -10.16
CA GLY A 75 -13.49 23.51 -11.32
C GLY A 75 -14.45 23.45 -12.50
N THR A 76 -15.76 23.55 -12.23
CA THR A 76 -16.74 23.88 -13.27
C THR A 76 -17.56 25.06 -12.77
N ALA A 77 -17.04 26.25 -13.05
CA ALA A 77 -17.80 27.50 -13.13
C ALA A 77 -17.33 28.23 -14.39
#